data_AF-A0A9E2KDL1-F1
#
_entry.id   AF-A0A9E2KDL1-F1
#
_cell.length_a   1.000
_cell.length_b   1.000
_cell.length_c   1.000
_cell.angle_alpha   90.00
_cell.angle_beta   90.00
_cell.angle_gamma   90.00
#
_symmetry.space_group_name_H-M   'P 1'
#
loop_
_entity.id
_entity.type
_entity.pdbx_description
1 polymer ?
#
loop_
_entity_poly.entity_id
_entity_poly.type
_entity_poly.pdbx_seq_one_letter_code
_entity_poly.pdbx_strand_id
1 'polypeptide(L)' 'MNDYPNCPKCNSEYTYEDGSMYVCPECAYEWSQHAETEADLDE' A
#
# COMPACT_ATOMS: atom_id res chain seq x y z
N MET A 1 17.83 -2.45 -5.45
CA MET A 1 17.27 -1.33 -4.65
C MET A 1 15.80 -1.66 -4.46
N ASN A 2 15.29 -1.63 -3.23
CA ASN A 2 13.87 -1.91 -2.97
C ASN A 2 13.04 -0.76 -3.56
N ASP A 3 12.47 -1.00 -4.73
CA ASP A 3 11.65 -0.07 -5.49
C ASP A 3 10.21 -0.18 -4.97
N TYR A 4 9.94 0.47 -3.84
CA TYR A 4 8.58 0.62 -3.36
C TYR A 4 7.83 1.60 -4.26
N PRO A 5 6.55 1.35 -4.59
CA PRO A 5 5.79 2.26 -5.42
C PRO A 5 5.65 3.61 -4.72
N ASN A 6 5.85 4.68 -5.47
CA ASN A 6 5.57 6.03 -4.98
C ASN A 6 4.10 6.14 -4.59
N CYS A 7 3.81 6.88 -3.52
CA CYS A 7 2.45 7.09 -3.05
C CYS A 7 1.58 7.74 -4.15
N PRO A 8 0.41 7.17 -4.51
CA PRO A 8 -0.43 7.74 -5.57
C PRO A 8 -1.11 9.06 -5.18
N LYS A 9 -1.15 9.40 -3.89
CA LYS A 9 -1.85 10.60 -3.38
C LYS A 9 -0.95 11.83 -3.30
N CYS A 10 0.30 11.66 -2.87
CA CYS A 10 1.27 12.76 -2.73
C CYS A 10 2.53 12.60 -3.61
N ASN A 11 2.67 11.48 -4.33
CA ASN A 11 3.85 11.15 -5.15
C ASN A 11 5.16 11.03 -4.34
N SER A 12 5.04 10.73 -3.04
CA SER A 12 6.19 10.46 -2.19
C SER A 12 6.85 9.12 -2.52
N GLU A 13 8.17 9.12 -2.58
CA GLU A 13 9.02 7.92 -2.68
C GLU A 13 9.11 7.14 -1.35
N TYR A 14 8.62 7.73 -0.25
CA TYR A 14 8.61 7.11 1.06
C TYR A 14 7.31 6.33 1.27
N THR A 15 7.29 5.09 0.77
CA THR A 15 6.22 4.13 1.05
C THR A 15 6.79 2.97 1.85
N TYR A 16 6.08 2.52 2.88
CA TYR A 16 6.41 1.30 3.60
C TYR A 16 5.25 0.31 3.52
N GLU A 17 5.53 -0.95 3.78
CA GLU A 17 4.51 -1.99 3.86
C GLU A 17 4.13 -2.29 5.31
N ASP A 18 2.83 -2.32 5.59
CA ASP A 18 2.24 -2.78 6.83
C ASP A 18 1.41 -4.03 6.54
N GLY A 19 2.04 -5.19 6.70
CA GLY A 19 1.43 -6.50 6.43
C GLY A 19 1.13 -6.75 4.95
N SER A 20 -0.11 -6.47 4.54
CA SER A 20 -0.57 -6.62 3.14
C SER A 20 -1.01 -5.29 2.52
N MET A 21 -0.75 -4.19 3.23
CA MET A 21 -1.04 -2.82 2.79
C MET A 21 0.26 -2.03 2.62
N TYR A 22 0.28 -1.10 1.70
CA TYR A 22 1.25 -0.02 1.62
C TYR A 22 0.73 1.19 2.39
N VAL A 23 1.61 1.84 3.11
CA VAL A 23 1.33 3.02 3.91
C VAL A 23 2.33 4.12 3.58
N CYS A 24 1.81 5.33 3.37
CA CYS A 24 2.61 6.53 3.19
C CYS A 24 2.67 7.34 4.49
N PRO A 25 3.86 7.58 5.09
CA PRO A 25 4.02 8.35 6.32
C PRO A 25 3.85 9.87 6.13
N GLU A 26 3.94 10.38 4.89
CA GLU A 26 3.78 11.81 4.63
C GLU A 26 2.32 12.25 4.65
N CYS A 27 1.43 11.41 4.13
CA CYS A 27 0.01 11.75 4.00
C CYS A 27 -0.92 10.77 4.73
N ALA A 28 -0.38 9.77 5.41
CA ALA A 28 -1.12 8.66 6.03
C ALA A 28 -2.10 7.99 5.05
N TYR A 29 -1.69 7.84 3.78
CA TYR A 29 -2.49 7.11 2.80
C TYR A 29 -2.12 5.63 2.82
N GLU A 30 -3.14 4.79 2.94
CA GLU A 30 -3.04 3.34 3.08
C GLU A 30 -3.71 2.71 1.86
N TRP A 31 -3.05 1.77 1.17
CA TRP A 31 -3.61 1.08 0.01
C TRP A 31 -3.09 -0.35 -0.11
N SER A 32 -3.86 -1.26 -0.70
CA SER A 32 -3.46 -2.67 -0.80
C SER A 32 -2.22 -2.87 -1.67
N GLN A 33 -1.28 -3.69 -1.21
CA GLN A 33 -0.10 -4.05 -2.01
C GLN A 33 -0.46 -4.95 -3.19
N HIS A 34 -1.44 -5.81 -2.95
CA HIS A 34 -2.06 -6.64 -3.95
C HIS A 34 -3.41 -6.01 -4.27
N ALA A 35 -3.55 -5.44 -5.46
CA ALA A 35 -4.83 -4.96 -5.98
C ALA A 35 -5.70 -6.17 -6.38
N GLU A 36 -5.91 -7.11 -5.47
CA GLU A 36 -6.74 -8.28 -5.68
C GLU A 36 -7.41 -8.65 -4.36
N THR A 37 -8.62 -8.12 -4.25
CA THR A 37 -9.80 -8.86 -3.81
C THR A 37 -9.82 -9.27 -2.35
N GLU A 38 -10.61 -8.49 -1.60
CA GLU A 38 -11.59 -9.02 -0.66
C GLU A 38 -12.29 -10.25 -1.28
N ALA A 39 -11.70 -11.43 -1.14
CA ALA A 39 -12.41 -12.69 -1.22
C ALA A 39 -12.68 -13.09 0.21
N ASP A 40 -13.75 -12.49 0.73
CA ASP A 40 -14.73 -13.20 1.53
C ASP A 40 -14.93 -14.59 0.91
N LEU A 41 -14.18 -15.58 1.39
CA LEU A 41 -14.59 -16.98 1.36
C LEU A 41 -14.83 -17.38 2.81
N ASP A 42 -16.02 -17.02 3.28
CA ASP A 42 -16.77 -17.83 4.22
C ASP A 42 -17.03 -19.19 3.56
N GLU A 43 -16.26 -20.22 3.93
CA GLU A 43 -16.69 -21.61 4.27
C GLU A 43 -15.49 -22.55 4.52
#